data_AF-A0A845DPD9-F1
#
_entry.id   AF-A0A845DPD9-F1
#
_cell.length_a   1.000
_cell.length_b   1.000
_cell.length_c   1.000
_cell.angle_alpha   90.00
_cell.angle_beta   90.00
_cell.angle_gamma   90.00
#
_symmetry.space_group_name_H-M   'P 1'
#
loop_
_entity.id
_entity.type
_entity.pdbx_description
1 polymer ?
#
loop_
_entity_poly.entity_id
_entity_poly.type
_entity_poly.pdbx_seq_one_letter_code
_entity_poly.pdbx_strand_id
1 'polypeptide(L)'
;MKRYSVWIAILIFSLVIVGCVAAAPADEMMEEEGPKVLVVGTSQEPENVFVMWGSTRTGSDIMSFMWRKPISFGGDNQPFAEILESLPSQADGTWVVDEEAGTMQVTYNFRQGLKWSDGEEITV
;
A
#
# COMPACT_ATOMS: atom_id res chain seq x y z
N MET A 1 47.17 -7.07 58.67
CA MET A 1 47.09 -7.23 57.20
C MET A 1 45.87 -8.04 56.71
N LYS A 2 45.43 -9.11 57.38
CA LYS A 2 44.29 -9.94 56.90
C LYS A 2 42.89 -9.32 56.97
N ARG A 3 42.65 -8.30 57.80
CA ARG A 3 41.32 -7.68 57.95
C ARG A 3 40.98 -6.70 56.83
N TYR A 4 41.95 -5.93 56.33
CA TYR A 4 41.74 -4.94 55.27
C TYR A 4 41.54 -5.58 53.88
N SER A 5 42.09 -6.78 53.65
CA SER A 5 41.88 -7.54 52.42
C SER A 5 40.44 -8.02 52.24
N VAL A 6 39.70 -8.27 53.34
CA VAL A 6 38.30 -8.68 53.29
C VAL A 6 37.39 -7.50 52.92
N TRP A 7 37.68 -6.30 53.42
CA TRP A 7 36.92 -5.09 53.09
C TRP A 7 37.14 -4.63 51.65
N ILE A 8 38.36 -4.78 51.11
CA ILE A 8 38.66 -4.49 49.70
C ILE A 8 37.99 -5.50 48.76
N ALA A 9 37.96 -6.79 49.12
CA ALA A 9 37.25 -7.80 48.35
C ALA A 9 35.73 -7.57 48.32
N ILE A 10 35.13 -7.12 49.43
CA ILE A 10 33.70 -6.76 49.48
C ILE A 10 33.42 -5.51 48.63
N LEU A 11 34.28 -4.48 48.67
CA LEU A 11 34.11 -3.27 47.86
C LEU A 11 34.24 -3.53 46.35
N ILE A 12 35.13 -4.44 45.95
CA ILE A 12 35.29 -4.85 44.54
C ILE A 12 34.13 -5.76 44.10
N PHE A 13 33.61 -6.63 44.97
CA PHE A 13 32.45 -7.46 44.65
C PHE A 13 31.15 -6.63 44.53
N SER A 14 31.02 -5.56 45.34
CA SER A 14 29.91 -4.59 45.24
C SER A 14 29.92 -3.78 43.94
N LEU A 15 31.10 -3.49 43.37
CA LEU A 15 31.20 -2.73 42.11
C LEU A 15 30.83 -3.56 40.88
N VAL A 16 30.98 -4.89 40.94
CA VAL A 16 30.66 -5.79 39.82
C VAL A 16 29.17 -6.06 39.69
N ILE A 17 28.40 -5.99 40.79
CA ILE A 17 26.95 -6.26 40.78
C ILE A 17 26.14 -5.09 40.20
N VAL A 18 26.67 -3.87 40.23
CA VAL A 18 26.01 -2.68 39.65
C VAL A 18 26.17 -2.61 38.12
N GLY A 19 27.10 -3.37 37.53
CA GLY A 19 27.32 -3.42 36.09
C GLY A 19 26.37 -4.34 35.31
N CYS A 20 25.43 -5.01 35.99
CA CYS A 20 24.52 -5.98 35.36
C CYS A 20 23.05 -5.71 35.72
N VAL A 21 22.67 -4.44 35.86
CA VAL A 21 21.29 -4.07 35.59
C VAL A 21 21.18 -4.05 34.07
N ALA A 22 20.62 -5.12 33.51
CA ALA A 22 20.16 -5.13 32.13
C ALA A 22 19.43 -3.81 31.89
N ALA A 23 19.97 -2.98 30.99
CA ALA A 23 19.16 -1.94 30.38
C ALA A 23 17.93 -2.68 29.87
N ALA A 24 16.77 -2.43 30.49
CA ALA A 24 15.51 -2.79 29.85
C ALA A 24 15.64 -2.31 28.40
N PRO A 25 15.21 -3.10 27.39
CA PRO A 25 15.13 -2.53 26.07
C PRO A 25 14.34 -1.24 26.28
N ALA A 26 14.94 -0.11 25.86
CA ALA A 26 14.11 1.03 25.62
C ALA A 26 13.02 0.45 24.74
N ASP A 27 11.78 0.37 25.26
CA ASP A 27 10.62 0.45 24.40
C ASP A 27 10.97 1.69 23.56
N GLU A 28 11.51 1.45 22.38
CA GLU A 28 11.56 2.44 21.33
C GLU A 28 10.11 2.82 21.23
N MET A 29 9.77 3.93 21.89
CA MET A 29 8.48 4.53 21.77
C MET A 29 8.36 4.71 20.27
N MET A 30 7.55 3.85 19.64
CA MET A 30 7.16 4.04 18.26
C MET A 30 6.62 5.45 18.26
N GLU A 31 7.44 6.38 17.76
CA GLU A 31 7.00 7.70 17.40
C GLU A 31 5.81 7.39 16.50
N GLU A 32 4.60 7.76 16.91
CA GLU A 32 3.46 7.69 16.00
C GLU A 32 3.84 8.63 14.86
N GLU A 33 4.47 8.07 13.82
CA GLU A 33 4.71 8.78 12.60
C GLU A 33 3.33 9.27 12.18
N GLY A 34 3.15 10.60 12.21
CA GLY A 34 1.93 11.24 11.78
C GLY A 34 1.52 10.73 10.38
N PRO A 35 0.33 11.13 9.89
CA PRO A 35 -0.18 10.61 8.63
C PRO A 35 0.88 10.74 7.52
N LYS A 36 1.10 9.67 6.76
CA LYS A 36 2.04 9.68 5.64
C LYS A 36 1.56 10.70 4.61
N VAL A 37 2.34 11.76 4.39
CA VAL A 37 2.00 12.83 3.44
C VAL A 37 2.83 12.67 2.17
N LEU A 38 2.16 12.62 1.02
CA LEU A 38 2.78 12.75 -0.30
C LEU A 38 2.34 14.07 -0.93
N VAL A 39 3.29 14.95 -1.26
CA VAL A 39 3.04 16.20 -1.98
C VAL A 39 3.60 16.07 -3.40
N VAL A 40 2.72 16.20 -4.40
CA VAL A 40 3.09 16.16 -5.82
C VAL A 40 2.70 17.49 -6.46
N GLY A 41 3.68 18.22 -6.99
CA GLY A 41 3.43 19.45 -7.73
C GLY A 41 2.94 19.16 -9.14
N THR A 42 1.91 19.89 -9.59
CA THR A 42 1.41 19.84 -10.97
C THR A 42 1.70 21.18 -11.67
N SER A 43 1.78 21.16 -13.00
CA SER A 43 2.07 22.37 -13.81
C SER A 43 0.83 23.16 -14.21
N GLN A 44 -0.37 22.59 -14.00
CA GLN A 44 -1.66 23.13 -14.44
C GLN A 44 -2.76 22.72 -13.46
N GLU A 45 -3.86 23.47 -13.44
CA GLU A 45 -5.11 23.08 -12.78
C GLU A 45 -5.86 22.05 -13.65
N PRO A 46 -6.48 21.00 -13.09
CA PRO A 46 -7.39 20.15 -13.85
C PRO A 46 -8.59 20.94 -14.39
N GLU A 47 -9.06 20.58 -15.58
CA GLU A 47 -10.28 21.19 -16.16
C GLU A 47 -11.51 20.94 -15.28
N ASN A 48 -11.55 19.75 -14.66
CA ASN A 48 -12.48 19.33 -13.61
C ASN A 48 -11.98 17.99 -13.03
N VAL A 49 -12.73 17.46 -12.05
CA VAL A 49 -12.41 16.22 -11.33
C VAL A 49 -13.43 15.10 -11.59
N PHE A 50 -14.30 15.26 -12.60
CA PHE A 50 -15.35 14.32 -12.94
C PHE A 50 -14.92 13.39 -14.07
N VAL A 51 -15.07 12.07 -13.85
CA VAL A 51 -14.41 11.05 -14.68
C VAL A 51 -14.74 11.07 -16.17
N MET A 52 -15.92 11.60 -16.53
CA MET A 52 -16.39 11.56 -17.92
C MET A 52 -16.08 12.82 -18.72
N TRP A 53 -15.69 13.92 -18.07
CA TRP A 53 -15.55 15.21 -18.73
C TRP A 53 -14.13 15.70 -18.51
N GLY A 54 -13.34 15.84 -19.56
CA GLY A 54 -11.97 16.35 -19.44
C GLY A 54 -10.96 15.46 -20.16
N SER A 55 -9.88 16.09 -20.62
CA SER A 55 -8.85 15.39 -21.42
C SER A 55 -7.42 15.81 -21.06
N THR A 56 -7.24 16.70 -20.08
CA THR A 56 -5.91 17.11 -19.64
C THR A 56 -5.17 15.99 -18.94
N ARG A 57 -3.84 16.01 -19.11
CA ARG A 57 -2.93 15.09 -18.43
C ARG A 57 -3.07 15.22 -16.91
N THR A 58 -3.07 16.45 -16.39
CA THR A 58 -3.19 16.71 -14.94
C THR A 58 -4.51 16.19 -14.38
N GLY A 59 -5.63 16.39 -15.09
CA GLY A 59 -6.93 15.83 -14.68
C GLY A 59 -6.88 14.30 -14.59
N SER A 60 -6.29 13.65 -15.59
CA SER A 60 -6.12 12.19 -15.60
C SER A 60 -5.25 11.69 -14.44
N ASP A 61 -4.18 12.41 -14.10
CA ASP A 61 -3.30 12.06 -12.99
C ASP A 61 -4.00 12.18 -11.64
N ILE A 62 -4.71 13.28 -11.39
CA ILE A 62 -5.48 13.48 -10.15
C ILE A 62 -6.60 12.44 -10.04
N MET A 63 -7.32 12.17 -11.13
CA MET A 63 -8.38 11.17 -11.17
C MET A 63 -7.90 9.76 -10.89
N SER A 64 -6.65 9.41 -11.21
CA SER A 64 -6.09 8.09 -10.92
C SER A 64 -6.04 7.75 -9.41
N PHE A 65 -6.06 8.77 -8.55
CA PHE A 65 -6.14 8.61 -7.09
C PHE A 65 -7.58 8.49 -6.57
N MET A 66 -8.56 9.01 -7.32
CA MET A 66 -9.97 9.04 -6.92
C MET A 66 -10.76 7.86 -7.49
N TRP A 67 -10.35 7.33 -8.64
CA TRP A 67 -11.06 6.30 -9.38
C TRP A 67 -10.13 5.13 -9.72
N ARG A 68 -10.51 3.93 -9.27
CA ARG A 68 -9.86 2.69 -9.68
C ARG A 68 -10.49 2.15 -10.95
N LYS A 69 -9.68 1.56 -11.83
CA LYS A 69 -10.12 1.00 -13.12
C LYS A 69 -10.31 -0.52 -12.98
N PRO A 70 -11.11 -1.16 -13.85
CA PRO A 70 -11.12 -2.63 -13.96
C PRO A 70 -9.72 -3.20 -14.22
N ILE A 71 -9.03 -2.60 -15.20
CA ILE A 71 -7.67 -2.95 -15.63
C ILE A 71 -6.82 -1.70 -15.56
N SER A 72 -5.61 -1.83 -15.01
CA SER A 72 -4.61 -0.77 -14.94
C SER A 72 -3.26 -1.28 -15.46
N PHE A 73 -2.27 -0.39 -15.53
CA PHE A 73 -0.95 -0.69 -16.10
C PHE A 73 0.14 -0.39 -15.08
N GLY A 74 1.08 -1.32 -14.92
CA GLY A 74 2.26 -1.17 -14.08
C GLY A 74 3.27 -0.20 -14.67
N GLY A 75 4.32 0.11 -13.90
CA GLY A 75 5.44 0.94 -14.39
C GLY A 75 6.25 0.30 -15.53
N ASP A 76 6.11 -1.01 -15.72
CA ASP A 76 6.61 -1.79 -16.85
C ASP A 76 5.63 -1.83 -18.04
N ASN A 77 4.54 -1.09 -17.94
CA ASN A 77 3.46 -1.03 -18.92
C ASN A 77 2.74 -2.38 -19.13
N GLN A 78 2.86 -3.33 -18.20
CA GLN A 78 2.08 -4.56 -18.22
C GLN A 78 0.70 -4.35 -17.59
N PRO A 79 -0.38 -4.88 -18.20
CA PRO A 79 -1.70 -4.78 -17.62
C PRO A 79 -1.83 -5.65 -16.37
N PHE A 80 -2.63 -5.22 -15.41
CA PHE A 80 -3.03 -6.02 -14.25
C PHE A 80 -4.49 -5.75 -13.84
N ALA A 81 -5.09 -6.74 -13.20
CA ALA A 81 -6.46 -6.66 -12.70
C ALA A 81 -6.51 -5.84 -11.40
N GLU A 82 -7.02 -4.60 -11.49
CA GLU A 82 -7.08 -3.68 -10.34
C GLU A 82 -8.33 -3.95 -9.49
N ILE A 83 -9.54 -3.79 -10.04
CA ILE A 83 -10.80 -4.17 -9.34
C ILE A 83 -11.44 -5.46 -9.87
N LEU A 84 -10.87 -6.06 -10.91
CA LEU A 84 -11.25 -7.39 -11.38
C LEU A 84 -10.55 -8.49 -10.58
N GLU A 85 -11.15 -9.67 -10.56
CA GLU A 85 -10.55 -10.88 -9.97
C GLU A 85 -9.33 -11.34 -10.77
N SER A 86 -9.43 -11.31 -12.11
CA SER A 86 -8.37 -11.65 -13.06
C SER A 86 -8.50 -10.81 -14.33
N LEU A 87 -7.43 -10.76 -15.13
CA LEU A 87 -7.52 -10.25 -16.50
C LEU A 87 -8.31 -11.25 -17.34
N PRO A 88 -9.25 -10.81 -18.20
CA PRO A 88 -9.90 -11.72 -19.12
C PRO A 88 -8.90 -12.42 -20.04
N SER A 89 -9.13 -13.70 -20.32
CA SER A 89 -8.27 -14.49 -21.19
C SER A 89 -9.06 -15.48 -22.04
N GLN A 90 -8.46 -15.93 -23.15
CA GLN A 90 -9.07 -17.01 -23.95
C GLN A 90 -8.91 -18.37 -23.26
N ALA A 91 -7.88 -18.53 -22.43
CA ALA A 91 -7.58 -19.80 -21.76
C ALA A 91 -8.64 -20.19 -20.72
N ASP A 92 -9.24 -19.21 -20.05
CA ASP A 92 -10.32 -19.41 -19.08
C ASP A 92 -11.72 -19.14 -19.66
N GLY A 93 -11.81 -18.85 -20.96
CA GLY A 93 -13.07 -18.61 -21.67
C GLY A 93 -13.77 -17.30 -21.33
N THR A 94 -13.15 -16.42 -20.53
CA THR A 94 -13.69 -15.07 -20.26
C THR A 94 -13.47 -14.11 -21.42
N TRP A 95 -12.66 -14.50 -22.40
CA TRP A 95 -12.55 -13.83 -23.70
C TRP A 95 -12.78 -14.84 -24.81
N VAL A 96 -13.87 -14.69 -25.55
CA VAL A 96 -14.23 -15.55 -26.68
C VAL A 96 -14.18 -14.70 -27.95
N VAL A 97 -13.40 -15.13 -28.94
CA VAL A 97 -13.30 -14.47 -30.24
C VAL A 97 -14.02 -15.33 -31.28
N ASP A 98 -14.91 -14.70 -32.05
CA ASP A 98 -15.52 -15.26 -33.24
C ASP A 98 -14.86 -14.62 -34.46
N GLU A 99 -13.90 -15.34 -35.04
CA GLU A 99 -13.12 -14.85 -36.19
C GLU A 99 -13.96 -14.75 -37.46
N GLU A 100 -14.98 -15.61 -37.63
CA GLU A 100 -15.83 -15.63 -38.82
C GLU A 100 -16.79 -14.44 -38.82
N ALA A 101 -17.39 -14.14 -37.67
CA ALA A 101 -18.24 -12.97 -37.50
C ALA A 101 -17.44 -11.68 -37.28
N GLY A 102 -16.13 -11.78 -36.98
CA GLY A 102 -15.28 -10.64 -36.63
C GLY A 102 -15.68 -9.99 -35.31
N THR A 103 -16.20 -10.77 -34.36
CA THR A 103 -16.69 -10.27 -33.07
C THR A 103 -15.92 -10.90 -31.90
N MET A 104 -16.08 -10.31 -30.72
CA MET A 104 -15.59 -10.91 -29.49
C MET A 104 -16.54 -10.63 -28.34
N GLN A 105 -16.60 -11.57 -27.39
CA GLN A 105 -17.27 -11.42 -26.11
C GLN A 105 -16.22 -11.43 -25.00
N VAL A 106 -16.34 -10.49 -24.06
CA VAL A 106 -15.47 -10.41 -22.88
C VAL A 106 -16.32 -10.39 -21.62
N THR A 107 -16.04 -11.29 -20.69
CA THR A 107 -16.66 -11.38 -19.38
C THR A 107 -15.70 -10.80 -18.34
N TYR A 108 -16.17 -9.79 -17.61
CA TYR A 108 -15.41 -9.14 -16.55
C TYR A 108 -15.93 -9.58 -15.19
N ASN A 109 -15.10 -10.30 -14.43
CA ASN A 109 -15.43 -10.72 -13.07
C ASN A 109 -14.85 -9.70 -12.08
N PHE A 110 -15.73 -8.97 -11.39
CA PHE A 110 -15.34 -7.99 -10.38
C PHE A 110 -15.08 -8.66 -9.04
N ARG A 111 -14.10 -8.13 -8.29
CA ARG A 111 -13.84 -8.59 -6.91
C ARG A 111 -15.08 -8.40 -6.04
N GLN A 112 -15.28 -9.31 -5.09
CA GLN A 112 -16.37 -9.21 -4.12
C GLN A 112 -16.10 -8.11 -3.08
N GLY A 113 -17.18 -7.53 -2.54
CA GLY A 113 -17.12 -6.55 -1.45
C GLY A 113 -16.55 -5.18 -1.83
N LEU A 114 -16.51 -4.85 -3.12
CA LEU A 114 -16.14 -3.52 -3.58
C LEU A 114 -17.15 -2.49 -3.07
N LYS A 115 -16.64 -1.37 -2.55
CA LYS A 115 -17.43 -0.27 -2.00
C LYS A 115 -16.99 1.06 -2.57
N TRP A 116 -17.94 1.97 -2.73
CA TRP A 116 -17.70 3.38 -2.93
C TRP A 116 -17.13 4.02 -1.67
N SER A 117 -16.59 5.23 -1.81
CA SER A 117 -16.02 5.98 -0.69
C SER A 117 -17.05 6.38 0.39
N ASP A 118 -18.34 6.38 0.05
CA ASP A 118 -19.46 6.57 0.97
C ASP A 118 -19.93 5.27 1.66
N GLY A 119 -19.35 4.13 1.28
CA GLY A 119 -19.62 2.81 1.86
C GLY A 119 -20.67 1.96 1.13
N GLU A 120 -21.36 2.53 0.13
CA GLU A 120 -22.30 1.78 -0.72
C GLU A 120 -21.57 0.71 -1.54
N GLU A 121 -22.25 -0.38 -1.86
CA GLU A 121 -21.67 -1.48 -2.65
C GLU A 121 -21.57 -1.10 -4.14
N ILE A 122 -20.46 -1.49 -4.77
CA ILE A 122 -20.33 -1.40 -6.23
C ILE A 122 -21.00 -2.63 -6.85
N THR A 123 -22.02 -2.41 -7.67
CA THR A 123 -22.77 -3.46 -8.38
C THR A 123 -22.45 -3.45 -9.88
N VAL A 124 -22.57 -4.62 -10.52
CA VAL A 124 -22.33 -4.85 -11.97
C VAL A 124 -23.64 -4.92 -12.73
#